data_AF-A0A952RIU9-F1
#
_entry.id   AF-A0A952RIU9-F1
#
_cell.length_a   1.000
_cell.length_b   1.000
_cell.length_c   1.000
_cell.angle_alpha   90.00
_cell.angle_beta   90.00
_cell.angle_gamma   90.00
#
_symmetry.space_group_name_H-M   'P 1'
#
loop_
_entity.id
_entity.type
_entity.pdbx_description
1 polymer ?
#
loop_
_entity_poly.entity_id
_entity_poly.type
_entity_poly.pdbx_seq_one_letter_code
_entity_poly.pdbx_strand_id
1 'polypeptide(L)'
;MSIDVQVTAGGTVKNGAASVDPTTVARCSLCSKDVEASVGIGADRTACAPCLRDRLDALSVARFRLHSESGPRSIPWGKVTG
;
A
#
# COMPACT_ATOMS: atom_id res chain seq x y z
N MET A 1 5.69 -4.59 16.05
CA MET A 1 5.74 -4.16 14.64
C MET A 1 5.61 -2.66 14.64
N SER A 2 6.73 -1.97 14.48
CA SER A 2 6.78 -0.51 14.46
C SER A 2 6.60 -0.01 13.04
N ILE A 3 5.84 1.07 12.90
CA ILE A 3 5.63 1.74 11.62
C ILE A 3 6.47 3.01 11.66
N ASP A 4 7.48 3.08 10.79
CA ASP A 4 8.31 4.26 10.66
C ASP A 4 7.68 5.21 9.64
N VAL A 5 7.45 6.46 10.03
CA VAL A 5 6.81 7.48 9.20
C VAL A 5 7.71 8.72 9.13
N GLN A 6 7.81 9.30 7.96
CA GLN A 6 8.45 10.59 7.72
C GLN A 6 7.39 11.57 7.21
N VAL A 7 7.39 12.78 7.75
CA VAL A 7 6.48 13.87 7.37
C VAL A 7 7.32 15.08 6.97
N THR A 8 7.14 15.57 5.75
CA THR A 8 7.84 16.75 5.26
C THR A 8 7.51 17.95 6.15
N ALA A 9 8.55 18.66 6.61
CA ALA A 9 8.48 19.75 7.58
C ALA A 9 7.81 19.39 8.94
N GLY A 10 7.53 18.10 9.19
CA GLY A 10 6.88 17.62 10.41
C GLY A 10 7.77 16.70 11.26
N GLY A 11 8.80 16.09 10.67
CA GLY A 11 9.74 15.21 11.35
C GLY A 11 9.47 13.73 11.09
N THR A 12 9.81 12.88 12.07
CA THR A 12 9.71 11.42 11.93
C THR A 12 9.02 10.77 13.12
N VAL A 13 8.32 9.68 12.87
CA VAL A 13 7.86 8.75 13.90
C VAL A 13 8.61 7.46 13.67
N LYS A 14 9.40 7.02 14.66
CA LYS A 14 10.15 5.76 14.59
C LYS A 14 9.91 4.96 15.85
N ASN A 15 9.56 3.68 15.70
CA ASN A 15 9.29 2.81 16.86
C ASN A 15 8.31 3.40 17.89
N GLY A 16 7.32 4.17 17.44
CA GLY A 16 6.34 4.85 18.30
C GLY A 16 6.84 6.15 18.96
N ALA A 17 8.12 6.50 18.80
CA ALA A 17 8.66 7.78 19.25
C ALA A 17 8.56 8.82 18.14
N ALA A 18 8.00 9.99 18.45
CA ALA A 18 7.95 11.13 17.55
C ALA A 18 9.17 12.04 17.76
N SER A 19 9.78 12.48 16.66
CA SER A 19 10.85 13.47 16.62
C SER A 19 10.43 14.56 15.64
N VAL A 20 10.26 15.78 16.15
CA VAL A 20 9.89 16.94 15.32
C VAL A 20 11.14 17.53 14.70
N ASP A 21 11.12 17.67 13.38
CA ASP A 21 12.19 18.30 12.62
C ASP A 21 11.61 19.00 11.39
N PRO A 22 11.61 20.35 11.35
CA PRO A 22 11.05 21.12 10.24
C PRO A 22 11.90 21.02 8.96
N THR A 23 13.11 20.46 9.04
CA THR A 23 13.98 20.24 7.88
C THR A 23 13.80 18.88 7.23
N THR A 24 12.99 18.00 7.85
CA THR A 24 12.71 16.68 7.30
C THR A 24 12.01 16.79 5.94
N VAL A 25 12.48 16.01 4.96
CA VAL A 25 11.84 15.81 3.66
C VAL A 25 11.49 14.34 3.51
N ALA A 26 10.21 14.04 3.38
CA ALA A 26 9.72 12.70 3.12
C ALA A 26 9.83 12.37 1.63
N ARG A 27 10.45 11.25 1.29
CA ARG A 27 10.63 10.80 -0.10
C ARG A 27 10.03 9.42 -0.29
N CYS A 28 9.32 9.23 -1.39
CA CYS A 28 8.77 7.92 -1.76
C CYS A 28 9.74 7.17 -2.67
N SER A 29 10.23 6.00 -2.22
CA SER A 29 11.10 5.14 -3.03
C SER A 29 10.42 4.57 -4.29
N LEU A 30 9.09 4.54 -4.33
CA LEU A 30 8.30 3.88 -5.37
C LEU A 30 8.00 4.79 -6.56
N CYS A 31 7.75 6.08 -6.32
CA CYS A 31 7.54 7.08 -7.38
C CYS A 31 8.70 8.07 -7.51
N SER A 32 9.73 7.95 -6.67
CA SER A 32 10.94 8.78 -6.65
C SER A 32 10.72 10.28 -6.41
N LYS A 33 9.54 10.66 -5.89
CA LYS A 33 9.16 12.05 -5.60
C LYS A 33 9.27 12.36 -4.11
N ASP A 34 9.53 13.62 -3.81
CA ASP A 34 9.30 14.19 -2.49
C ASP A 34 7.80 14.36 -2.29
N VAL A 35 7.32 14.02 -1.09
CA VAL A 35 5.89 13.88 -0.78
C VAL A 35 5.59 14.46 0.60
N GLU A 36 4.32 14.68 0.90
CA GLU A 36 3.90 15.17 2.22
C GLU A 36 4.28 14.20 3.35
N ALA A 37 4.06 12.90 3.13
CA ALA A 37 4.42 11.86 4.07
C ALA A 37 4.76 10.55 3.36
N SER A 38 5.66 9.78 3.97
CA SER A 38 6.01 8.43 3.53
C SER A 38 6.20 7.48 4.71
N VAL A 39 5.79 6.23 4.51
CA VAL A 39 5.89 5.15 5.50
C VAL A 39 6.93 4.12 5.08
N GLY A 40 7.68 3.57 6.04
CA GLY A 40 8.59 2.45 5.82
C GLY A 40 7.84 1.17 5.46
N ILE A 41 8.23 0.53 4.36
CA ILE A 41 7.68 -0.73 3.84
C ILE A 41 8.75 -1.82 3.71
N GLY A 42 9.89 -1.64 4.36
CA GLY A 42 11.06 -2.53 4.35
C GLY A 42 12.29 -1.80 4.89
N ALA A 43 13.45 -2.48 4.90
CA ALA A 43 14.69 -1.96 5.47
C ALA A 43 15.07 -0.55 4.95
N ASP A 44 14.95 -0.36 3.63
CA ASP A 44 15.39 0.89 2.97
C ASP A 44 14.36 1.44 1.97
N ARG A 45 13.09 1.04 2.13
CA ARG A 45 12.03 1.43 1.20
C ARG A 45 10.91 2.15 1.92
N THR A 46 10.50 3.27 1.33
CA THR A 46 9.41 4.11 1.80
C THR A 46 8.33 4.25 0.72
N ALA A 47 7.09 4.37 1.14
CA ALA A 47 5.94 4.53 0.26
C ALA A 47 5.10 5.74 0.68
N CYS A 48 4.69 6.57 -0.29
CA CYS A 48 3.62 7.53 -0.05
C CYS A 48 2.25 6.84 -0.07
N ALA A 49 1.23 7.49 0.51
CA ALA A 49 -0.12 6.94 0.57
C ALA A 49 -0.69 6.53 -0.80
N PRO A 50 -0.56 7.32 -1.89
CA PRO A 50 -1.02 6.90 -3.22
C PRO A 50 -0.36 5.61 -3.70
N CYS A 51 0.97 5.53 -3.66
CA CYS A 51 1.72 4.35 -4.11
C CYS A 51 1.42 3.09 -3.28
N LEU A 52 1.08 3.25 -2.00
CA LEU A 52 0.67 2.16 -1.14
C LEU A 52 -0.74 1.66 -1.54
N ARG A 53 -1.69 2.59 -1.75
CA ARG A 53 -3.06 2.25 -2.19
C ARG A 53 -3.06 1.52 -3.53
N ASP A 54 -2.35 2.04 -4.53
CA ASP A 54 -2.27 1.41 -5.85
C ASP A 54 -1.79 -0.06 -5.78
N ARG A 55 -0.87 -0.36 -4.85
CA ARG A 55 -0.35 -1.72 -4.64
C ARG A 55 -1.35 -2.62 -3.93
N LEU A 56 -2.06 -2.09 -2.95
CA LEU A 56 -3.14 -2.82 -2.27
C LEU A 56 -4.29 -3.13 -3.26
N ASP A 57 -4.62 -2.19 -4.14
CA ASP A 57 -5.61 -2.40 -5.20
C ASP A 57 -5.14 -3.45 -6.22
N ALA A 58 -3.87 -3.41 -6.61
CA ALA A 58 -3.27 -4.42 -7.49
C ALA A 58 -3.35 -5.84 -6.89
N LEU A 59 -3.22 -6.00 -5.57
CA LEU A 59 -3.41 -7.30 -4.90
C LEU A 59 -4.85 -7.81 -5.04
N SER A 60 -5.83 -6.92 -4.95
CA SER A 60 -7.24 -7.27 -5.11
C SER A 60 -7.52 -7.75 -6.55
N VAL A 61 -6.98 -7.04 -7.54
CA VAL A 61 -7.08 -7.44 -8.96
C VAL A 61 -6.37 -8.77 -9.21
N ALA A 62 -5.16 -8.96 -8.67
CA ALA A 62 -4.42 -10.20 -8.82
C ALA A 62 -5.19 -11.40 -8.23
N ARG A 63 -5.76 -11.24 -7.03
CA ARG A 63 -6.57 -12.28 -6.40
C ARG A 63 -7.80 -12.64 -7.23
N PHE A 64 -8.49 -11.65 -7.77
CA PHE A 64 -9.64 -11.89 -8.64
C PHE A 64 -9.25 -12.66 -9.91
N ARG A 65 -8.22 -12.19 -10.62
CA ARG A 65 -7.77 -12.81 -11.88
C ARG A 65 -7.32 -14.26 -11.68
N LEU A 66 -6.48 -14.51 -10.68
CA LEU A 66 -6.01 -15.85 -10.37
C LEU A 66 -7.16 -16.78 -9.95
N HIS A 67 -8.17 -16.27 -9.24
CA HIS A 67 -9.36 -17.05 -8.89
C HIS A 67 -10.23 -17.37 -10.11
N SER A 68 -10.36 -16.44 -11.07
CA SER A 68 -11.11 -16.66 -12.32
C SER A 68 -10.39 -17.58 -13.32
N GLU A 69 -9.05 -17.60 -13.31
CA GLU A 69 -8.23 -18.46 -14.17
C GLU A 69 -8.15 -19.91 -13.66
N SER A 70 -8.34 -20.15 -12.35
CA SER A 70 -8.43 -21.49 -11.76
C SER A 70 -9.72 -22.28 -12.09
N GLY A 71 -10.40 -21.89 -13.17
CA GLY A 71 -11.48 -22.63 -13.82
C GLY A 71 -12.88 -22.24 -13.36
N PRO A 72 -13.90 -22.37 -14.23
CA PRO A 72 -15.26 -22.22 -13.81
C PRO A 72 -15.55 -23.35 -12.82
N ARG A 73 -15.83 -23.03 -11.54
CA ARG A 73 -16.93 -23.75 -10.90
C ARG A 73 -18.15 -23.33 -11.70
N SER A 74 -18.44 -24.10 -12.74
CA SER A 74 -19.75 -24.21 -13.31
C SER A 74 -20.69 -24.42 -12.12
N ILE A 75 -21.30 -23.34 -11.63
CA ILE A 75 -22.59 -23.48 -11.00
C ILE A 75 -23.45 -23.86 -12.20
N PRO A 76 -23.91 -25.12 -12.30
CA PRO A 76 -24.94 -25.38 -13.28
C PRO A 76 -26.09 -24.51 -12.80
N TRP A 77 -26.43 -23.48 -13.56
CA TRP A 77 -27.71 -22.82 -13.42
C TRP A 77 -28.74 -23.90 -13.70
N GLY A 78 -29.05 -24.68 -12.66
CA GLY A 78 -30.05 -25.71 -12.66
C GLY A 78 -31.36 -24.99 -12.89
N LYS A 79 -31.81 -25.03 -14.14
CA LYS A 79 -33.18 -24.85 -14.61
C LYS A 79 -34.13 -24.25 -13.56
N VAL A 80 -34.40 -22.95 -13.68
CA VAL A 80 -35.71 -22.44 -13.28
C VAL A 80 -36.68 -22.87 -14.37
N THR A 81 -37.28 -24.05 -14.20
CA THR A 81 -38.51 -24.42 -14.93
C THR A 81 -39.68 -23.77 -14.20
N GLY A 82 -40.50 -23.04 -14.95
CA GLY A 82 -41.77 -22.47 -14.49
C GLY A 82 -42.89 -23.48 -14.36
#